data_AF-A0A1F7RQA8-F1
#
_entry.id   AF-A0A1F7RQA8-F1
#
_cell.length_a   1.000
_cell.length_b   1.000
_cell.length_c   1.000
_cell.angle_alpha   90.00
_cell.angle_beta   90.00
_cell.angle_gamma   90.00
#
_symmetry.space_group_name_H-M   'P 1'
#
loop_
_entity.id
_entity.type
_entity.pdbx_description
1 polymer ?
#
loop_
_entity_poly.entity_id
_entity_poly.type
_entity_poly.pdbx_seq_one_letter_code
_entity_poly.pdbx_strand_id
1 'polypeptide(L)'
;MPEEQENGKKWIIEKIRTLANELKVQIENFEWTPNREGYSLIIIVNNKRVIMDFTDEDLEDCPDNKTVEVQAKLETDLKKKLFEFIGPPKKKIGF
;
A
#
# COMPACT_ATOMS: atom_id res chain seq x y z
N MET A 1 -15.57 -8.64 11.28
CA MET A 1 -15.05 -9.24 12.56
C MET A 1 -13.57 -8.87 12.74
N PRO A 2 -12.99 -8.86 13.97
CA PRO A 2 -11.59 -8.47 14.18
C PRO A 2 -10.57 -9.28 13.36
N GLU A 3 -10.84 -10.57 13.16
CA GLU A 3 -10.01 -11.49 12.37
C GLU A 3 -10.00 -11.15 10.88
N GLU A 4 -11.15 -10.76 10.31
CA GLU A 4 -11.27 -10.35 8.90
C GLU A 4 -10.43 -9.09 8.64
N GLN A 5 -10.48 -8.12 9.55
CA GLN A 5 -9.66 -6.92 9.46
C GLN A 5 -8.16 -7.22 9.56
N GLU A 6 -7.75 -8.14 10.44
CA GLU A 6 -6.34 -8.56 10.54
C GLU A 6 -5.87 -9.28 9.26
N ASN A 7 -6.73 -10.11 8.67
CA ASN A 7 -6.44 -10.77 7.39
C ASN A 7 -6.33 -9.75 6.25
N GLY A 8 -7.24 -8.77 6.17
CA GLY A 8 -7.16 -7.66 5.21
C GLY A 8 -5.88 -6.85 5.36
N LYS A 9 -5.51 -6.48 6.59
CA LYS A 9 -4.25 -5.74 6.87
C LYS A 9 -3.01 -6.51 6.40
N LYS A 10 -2.95 -7.83 6.64
CA LYS A 10 -1.85 -8.68 6.17
C LYS A 10 -1.79 -8.74 4.65
N TRP A 11 -2.92 -8.96 4.00
CA TRP A 11 -3.02 -9.03 2.55
C TRP A 11 -2.57 -7.71 1.88
N ILE A 12 -3.00 -6.57 2.41
CA ILE A 12 -2.59 -5.24 1.93
C ILE A 12 -1.07 -5.07 2.02
N ILE A 13 -0.45 -5.43 3.16
CA ILE A 13 1.01 -5.38 3.32
C ILE A 13 1.70 -6.26 2.29
N GLU A 14 1.23 -7.49 2.07
CA GLU A 14 1.82 -8.39 1.08
C GLU A 14 1.72 -7.82 -0.34
N LYS A 15 0.57 -7.27 -0.72
CA LYS A 15 0.39 -6.60 -2.01
C LYS A 15 1.33 -5.42 -2.19
N ILE A 16 1.44 -4.57 -1.18
CA ILE A 16 2.36 -3.43 -1.22
C ILE A 16 3.81 -3.90 -1.34
N ARG A 17 4.21 -4.98 -0.65
CA ARG A 17 5.55 -5.57 -0.79
C ARG A 17 5.79 -6.10 -2.20
N THR A 18 4.84 -6.79 -2.81
CA THR A 18 4.93 -7.26 -4.19
C THR A 18 5.12 -6.09 -5.15
N LEU A 19 4.29 -5.05 -5.03
CA LEU A 19 4.34 -3.87 -5.89
C LEU A 19 5.64 -3.07 -5.71
N ALA A 20 6.08 -2.89 -4.47
CA ALA A 20 7.36 -2.23 -4.21
C ALA A 20 8.54 -3.01 -4.79
N ASN A 21 8.51 -4.35 -4.71
CA ASN A 21 9.52 -5.20 -5.33
C ASN A 21 9.52 -5.07 -6.86
N GLU A 22 8.35 -5.06 -7.51
CA GLU A 22 8.22 -4.82 -8.96
C GLU A 22 8.80 -3.46 -9.36
N LEU A 23 8.59 -2.44 -8.54
CA LEU A 23 9.09 -1.08 -8.74
C LEU A 23 10.55 -0.90 -8.29
N LYS A 24 11.21 -1.95 -7.77
CA LYS A 24 12.56 -1.90 -7.17
C LYS A 24 12.68 -0.84 -6.07
N VAL A 25 11.63 -0.70 -5.27
CA VAL A 25 11.52 0.20 -4.13
C VAL A 25 11.70 -0.60 -2.85
N GLN A 26 12.61 -0.13 -1.99
CA GLN A 26 12.80 -0.71 -0.66
C GLN A 26 11.84 -0.05 0.33
N ILE A 27 10.99 -0.86 0.96
CA ILE A 27 10.16 -0.44 2.08
C ILE A 27 10.93 -0.69 3.37
N GLU A 28 10.99 0.32 4.22
CA GLU A 28 11.71 0.29 5.49
C GLU A 28 10.80 -0.15 6.64
N ASN A 29 9.55 0.33 6.65
CA ASN A 29 8.60 0.00 7.71
C ASN A 29 7.14 0.07 7.25
N PHE A 30 6.28 -0.65 7.97
CA PHE A 30 4.81 -0.59 7.86
C PHE A 30 4.23 -0.37 9.26
N GLU A 31 3.32 0.60 9.40
CA GLU A 31 2.67 0.91 10.67
C GLU A 31 1.19 1.18 10.45
N TRP A 32 0.33 0.43 11.13
CA TRP A 32 -1.11 0.64 11.10
C TRP A 32 -1.53 1.51 12.28
N THR A 33 -2.26 2.58 11.99
CA THR A 33 -2.79 3.51 13.01
C THR A 33 -4.31 3.60 12.85
N PRO A 34 -5.12 3.44 13.90
CA PRO A 34 -6.56 3.67 13.80
C PRO A 34 -6.85 5.13 13.45
N ASN A 35 -7.86 5.37 12.60
CA ASN A 35 -8.32 6.69 12.21
C ASN A 35 -9.85 6.81 12.45
N ARG A 36 -10.49 7.89 11.96
CA ARG A 36 -11.94 8.11 12.19
C ARG A 36 -12.85 7.15 11.42
N GLU A 37 -12.39 6.58 10.32
CA GLU A 37 -13.17 5.78 9.36
C GLU A 37 -12.74 4.30 9.32
N GLY A 38 -11.66 3.95 10.02
CA GLY A 38 -11.04 2.63 10.03
C GLY A 38 -9.57 2.74 10.44
N TYR A 39 -8.66 2.53 9.48
CA TYR A 39 -7.22 2.50 9.72
C TYR A 39 -6.40 3.19 8.64
N SER A 40 -5.37 3.91 9.05
CA SER A 40 -4.33 4.44 8.18
C SER A 40 -3.11 3.52 8.19
N LEU A 41 -2.65 3.11 7.02
CA LEU A 41 -1.36 2.44 6.82
C LEU A 41 -0.29 3.49 6.49
N ILE A 42 0.71 3.56 7.36
CA ILE A 42 1.91 4.37 7.17
C ILE A 42 3.02 3.46 6.64
N ILE A 43 3.53 3.79 5.47
CA ILE A 43 4.60 3.04 4.78
C ILE A 43 5.82 3.95 4.72
N ILE A 44 6.96 3.49 5.24
CA ILE A 44 8.22 4.24 5.17
C ILE A 44 9.03 3.76 3.97
N VAL A 45 9.34 4.67 3.05
CA VAL A 45 10.06 4.41 1.80
C VAL A 45 11.09 5.50 1.58
N ASN A 46 12.38 5.16 1.54
CA ASN A 46 13.50 6.11 1.35
C ASN A 46 13.41 7.32 2.32
N ASN A 47 13.21 7.04 3.61
CA ASN A 47 13.01 8.03 4.68
C ASN A 47 11.79 8.95 4.51
N LYS A 48 10.85 8.62 3.61
CA LYS A 48 9.59 9.33 3.42
C LYS A 48 8.42 8.48 3.88
N ARG A 49 7.36 9.13 4.35
CA ARG A 49 6.13 8.48 4.81
C ARG A 49 5.06 8.58 3.73
N VAL A 50 4.50 7.44 3.36
CA VAL A 50 3.30 7.33 2.52
C VAL A 50 2.16 6.91 3.44
N ILE A 51 1.08 7.68 3.45
CA ILE A 51 -0.09 7.38 4.27
C ILE A 51 -1.22 6.96 3.32
N MET A 52 -1.85 5.83 3.62
CA MET A 52 -3.02 5.32 2.91
C MET A 52 -4.12 5.05 3.92
N ASP A 53 -5.32 5.57 3.65
CA ASP A 53 -6.47 5.39 4.53
C ASP A 53 -7.34 4.28 3.99
N PHE A 54 -7.76 3.38 4.89
CA PHE A 54 -8.62 2.25 4.62
C PHE A 54 -9.80 2.30 5.59
N THR A 55 -11.00 2.13 5.05
CA THR A 55 -12.21 1.95 5.85
C THR A 55 -12.26 0.54 6.43
N ASP A 56 -13.10 0.31 7.43
CA ASP A 56 -13.33 -1.05 7.93
C ASP A 56 -13.85 -1.99 6.83
N GLU A 57 -14.71 -1.50 5.93
CA GLU A 57 -15.20 -2.25 4.76
C GLU A 57 -14.06 -2.63 3.81
N ASP A 58 -13.12 -1.73 3.53
CA ASP A 58 -11.94 -2.03 2.69
C ASP A 58 -11.13 -3.20 3.27
N LEU A 59 -11.05 -3.32 4.61
CA LEU A 59 -10.30 -4.38 5.27
C LEU A 59 -11.08 -5.70 5.34
N GLU A 60 -12.40 -5.66 5.49
CA GLU A 60 -13.25 -6.85 5.54
C GLU A 60 -13.48 -7.49 4.15
N ASP A 61 -13.50 -6.70 3.07
CA ASP A 61 -13.65 -7.21 1.68
C ASP A 61 -12.33 -7.70 1.04
N CYS A 62 -11.18 -7.45 1.66
CA CYS A 62 -9.86 -7.83 1.12
C CYS A 62 -9.62 -9.35 0.94
N PRO A 63 -10.02 -10.25 1.86
CA PRO A 63 -9.70 -11.67 1.76
C PRO A 63 -10.61 -12.49 0.82
N ASP A 64 -11.84 -12.02 0.53
CA ASP A 64 -12.87 -12.82 -0.15
C ASP A 64 -13.20 -12.31 -1.57
N ASN A 65 -12.26 -12.42 -2.49
CA ASN A 65 -12.41 -12.51 -3.96
C ASN A 65 -13.34 -11.51 -4.72
N LYS A 66 -13.97 -10.52 -4.07
CA LYS A 66 -14.58 -9.30 -4.66
C LYS A 66 -13.53 -8.22 -4.94
N THR A 67 -12.28 -8.64 -4.80
CA THR A 67 -11.01 -7.94 -4.64
C THR A 67 -10.49 -7.23 -5.88
N VAL A 68 -11.10 -7.38 -7.06
CA VAL A 68 -10.51 -6.80 -8.29
C VAL A 68 -10.53 -5.27 -8.26
N GLU A 69 -11.62 -4.65 -7.84
CA GLU A 69 -11.72 -3.18 -7.78
C GLU A 69 -10.88 -2.59 -6.64
N VAL A 70 -10.93 -3.19 -5.45
CA VAL A 70 -10.11 -2.76 -4.30
C VAL A 70 -8.63 -2.97 -4.60
N GLN A 71 -8.23 -4.11 -5.18
CA GLN A 71 -6.85 -4.35 -5.60
C GLN A 71 -6.41 -3.37 -6.68
N ALA A 72 -7.21 -3.16 -7.72
CA ALA A 72 -6.86 -2.25 -8.81
C ALA A 72 -6.74 -0.79 -8.32
N LYS A 73 -7.62 -0.38 -7.41
CA LYS A 73 -7.56 0.94 -6.76
C LYS A 73 -6.30 1.06 -5.90
N LEU A 74 -6.02 0.06 -5.07
CA LEU A 74 -4.85 0.01 -4.20
C LEU A 74 -3.55 0.03 -5.01
N GLU A 75 -3.48 -0.76 -6.09
CA GLU A 75 -2.37 -0.75 -7.04
C GLU A 75 -2.20 0.62 -7.71
N THR A 76 -3.30 1.23 -8.15
CA THR A 76 -3.27 2.53 -8.82
C THR A 76 -2.83 3.63 -7.87
N ASP A 77 -3.43 3.72 -6.67
CA ASP A 77 -3.08 4.72 -5.66
C ASP A 77 -1.67 4.50 -5.13
N LEU A 78 -1.27 3.26 -4.83
CA LEU A 78 0.08 2.97 -4.36
C LEU A 78 1.11 3.27 -5.45
N LYS A 79 0.90 2.83 -6.70
CA LYS A 79 1.82 3.14 -7.81
C LYS A 79 1.92 4.65 -8.00
N LYS A 80 0.80 5.37 -7.99
CA LYS A 80 0.78 6.83 -8.14
C LYS A 80 1.55 7.51 -7.01
N LYS A 81 1.19 7.21 -5.75
CA LYS A 81 1.87 7.76 -4.57
C LYS A 81 3.36 7.43 -4.61
N LEU A 82 3.73 6.16 -4.72
CA LEU A 82 5.13 5.74 -4.80
C LEU A 82 5.87 6.46 -5.93
N PHE A 83 5.31 6.51 -7.14
CA PHE A 83 5.92 7.18 -8.30
C PHE A 83 6.16 8.68 -8.06
N GLU A 84 5.20 9.39 -7.44
CA GLU A 84 5.39 10.78 -7.01
C GLU A 84 6.54 10.92 -6.00
N PHE A 85 6.75 9.92 -5.14
CA PHE A 85 7.80 9.95 -4.11
C PHE A 85 9.20 9.55 -4.60
N ILE A 86 9.29 8.55 -5.49
CA ILE A 86 10.56 8.08 -6.08
C ILE A 86 11.01 8.92 -7.27
N GLY A 87 10.09 9.67 -7.88
CA GLY A 87 10.30 10.33 -9.17
C GLY A 87 10.36 9.32 -10.32
N PRO A 88 10.30 9.77 -11.59
CA PRO A 88 10.56 8.86 -12.70
C PRO A 88 11.93 8.20 -12.48
N PRO A 89 12.08 6.90 -12.78
CA PRO A 89 13.38 6.24 -12.66
C PRO A 89 14.39 7.12 -13.40
N LYS A 90 15.39 7.65 -12.67
CA LYS A 90 16.46 8.46 -13.25
C LYS A 90 17.09 7.62 -14.35
N LYS A 91 16.66 7.85 -15.59
CA LYS A 91 17.30 7.32 -16.79
C LYS A 91 18.74 7.83 -16.66
N LYS A 92 19.68 6.96 -16.33
CA LYS A 92 21.10 7.27 -16.49
C LYS A 92 21.27 7.55 -17.98
N ILE A 93 21.28 8.82 -18.34
CA ILE A 93 21.81 9.27 -19.62
C ILE A 93 23.31 8.99 -19.47
N GLY A 94 23.74 7.85 -20.01
CA GLY A 94 25.16 7.58 -20.18
C GLY A 94 25.71 8.63 -21.12
N PHE A 95 26.66 9.41 -20.61
CA PHE A 95 27.61 10.17 -21.41
C PHE A 95 28.81 9.27 -21.72
#